data_AF-A0A7M1HYB6-F1
#
_entry.id   AF-A0A7M1HYB6-F1
#
_cell.length_a   1.000
_cell.length_b   1.000
_cell.length_c   1.000
_cell.angle_alpha   90.00
_cell.angle_beta   90.00
_cell.angle_gamma   90.00
#
_symmetry.space_group_name_H-M   'P 1'
#
loop_
_entity.id
_entity.type
_entity.pdbx_description
1 polymer ?
#
loop_
_entity_poly.entity_id
_entity_poly.type
_entity_poly.pdbx_seq_one_letter_code
_entity_poly.pdbx_strand_id
1 'polypeptide(L)' 'MKVFEFFEAWAEERNITLKFNGMPCLVEGDPQMFRRAINNLLSNALRYTPEGQAITVSIREQESFLTL' A
#
# COMPACT_ATOMS: atom_id res chain seq x y z
N MET A 1 -9.24 5.37 -3.51
CA MET A 1 -7.79 5.48 -3.82
C MET A 1 -7.54 4.55 -5.00
N LYS A 2 -7.60 5.03 -6.25
CA LYS A 2 -7.65 4.19 -7.47
C LYS A 2 -6.55 3.11 -7.59
N VAL A 3 -5.43 3.32 -6.92
CA VAL A 3 -4.30 2.36 -6.90
C VAL A 3 -4.70 1.05 -6.20
N PHE A 4 -5.49 1.11 -5.11
CA PHE A 4 -5.90 -0.10 -4.40
C PHE A 4 -6.83 -0.98 -5.21
N GLU A 5 -7.81 -0.37 -5.88
CA GLU A 5 -8.76 -1.07 -6.76
C GLU A 5 -8.04 -1.86 -7.86
N PHE A 6 -6.93 -1.33 -8.40
CA PHE A 6 -6.12 -2.04 -9.38
C PHE A 6 -5.45 -3.31 -8.81
N PHE A 7 -5.01 -3.25 -7.55
CA PHE A 7 -4.30 -4.36 -6.91
C PHE A 7 -5.24 -5.41 -6.31
N GLU A 8 -6.50 -5.06 -6.01
CA GLU A 8 -7.53 -6.00 -5.53
C GLU A 8 -7.75 -7.13 -6.54
N ALA A 9 -7.98 -6.80 -7.82
CA ALA A 9 -8.18 -7.81 -8.87
C ALA A 9 -6.99 -8.77 -8.97
N TRP A 10 -5.76 -8.25 -8.87
CA TRP A 10 -4.55 -9.07 -8.98
C TRP A 10 -4.30 -9.93 -7.74
N ALA A 11 -4.73 -9.47 -6.57
CA ALA A 11 -4.68 -10.24 -5.34
C ALA A 11 -5.72 -11.37 -5.35
N GLU A 12 -6.93 -11.11 -5.85
CA GLU A 12 -7.98 -12.13 -6.03
C GLU A 12 -7.50 -13.26 -6.97
N GLU A 13 -6.89 -12.93 -8.11
CA GLU A 13 -6.32 -13.92 -9.03
C GLU A 13 -5.29 -14.86 -8.38
N ARG A 14 -4.59 -14.36 -7.34
CA ARG A 14 -3.57 -15.10 -6.60
C ARG A 14 -4.06 -15.60 -5.24
N ASN A 15 -5.35 -15.53 -4.97
CA ASN A 15 -5.97 -15.88 -3.69
C ASN A 15 -5.25 -15.23 -2.48
N ILE A 16 -4.81 -13.98 -2.65
CA ILE A 16 -4.17 -13.16 -1.63
C ILE A 16 -5.20 -12.18 -1.09
N THR A 17 -5.32 -12.07 0.24
CA THR A 17 -6.21 -11.08 0.85
C THR A 17 -5.50 -9.73 0.98
N LEU A 18 -6.04 -8.68 0.36
CA LEU A 18 -5.63 -7.30 0.61
C LEU A 18 -6.45 -6.70 1.75
N LYS A 19 -5.78 -6.13 2.75
CA LYS A 19 -6.39 -5.41 3.86
C LYS A 19 -5.86 -3.99 3.90
N PHE A 20 -6.77 -3.02 3.95
CA PHE A 20 -6.43 -1.62 4.15
C PHE A 20 -6.92 -1.14 5.51
N ASN A 21 -6.01 -0.60 6.31
CA ASN A 21 -6.32 -0.01 7.61
C ASN A 21 -5.70 1.39 7.72
N GLY A 22 -6.46 2.42 7.39
CA GLY A 22 -5.96 3.78 7.45
C GLY A 22 -7.10 4.77 7.49
N MET A 23 -6.83 5.92 8.08
CA MET A 23 -7.71 7.09 8.00
C MET A 23 -7.20 7.99 6.88
N PRO A 24 -8.09 8.77 6.22
CA PRO A 24 -7.67 9.82 5.31
C PRO A 24 -6.65 10.75 6.01
N CYS A 25 -5.50 10.98 5.38
CA CYS A 25 -4.46 11.87 5.89
C CYS A 25 -3.99 12.80 4.78
N LEU A 26 -3.54 13.99 5.16
CA LEU A 26 -2.81 14.90 4.27
C LEU A 26 -1.32 14.56 4.35
N VAL A 27 -0.67 14.53 3.18
CA VAL A 27 0.75 14.25 3.07
C VAL A 27 1.37 15.34 2.20
N GLU A 28 2.42 15.97 2.69
CA GLU A 28 3.24 16.88 1.89
C GLU A 28 4.27 16.08 1.08
N GLY A 29 4.37 16.39 -0.22
CA GLY A 29 5.32 15.74 -1.11
C GLY A 29 4.87 15.71 -2.57
N ASP A 30 5.72 15.16 -3.43
CA ASP A 30 5.41 14.97 -4.84
C ASP A 30 4.38 13.83 -5.03
N PRO A 31 3.18 14.12 -5.58
CA PRO A 31 2.14 13.10 -5.77
C PRO A 31 2.56 11.95 -6.71
N GLN A 32 3.40 12.22 -7.72
CA GLN A 32 3.91 11.18 -8.61
C GLN A 32 4.92 10.27 -7.91
N MET A 33 5.81 10.85 -7.10
CA MET A 33 6.75 10.05 -6.30
C MET A 33 6.03 9.18 -5.28
N PHE A 34 4.99 9.71 -4.62
CA PHE A 34 4.20 8.94 -3.66
C PHE A 34 3.46 7.77 -4.32
N ARG A 35 2.83 8.00 -5.48
CA ARG A 35 2.21 6.93 -6.27
C ARG A 35 3.22 5.87 -6.70
N ARG A 36 4.41 6.29 -7.15
CA ARG A 36 5.49 5.37 -7.54
C ARG A 36 5.95 4.52 -6.36
N ALA A 37 6.12 5.12 -5.17
CA ALA A 37 6.47 4.40 -3.96
C ALA A 37 5.43 3.33 -3.61
N ILE A 38 4.14 3.70 -3.57
CA ILE A 38 3.04 2.76 -3.27
C ILE A 38 3.00 1.62 -4.29
N ASN A 39 3.09 1.94 -5.59
CA ASN A 39 3.06 0.92 -6.65
C ASN A 39 4.22 -0.08 -6.49
N ASN A 40 5.42 0.41 -6.18
CA ASN A 40 6.57 -0.46 -5.95
C ASN A 40 6.37 -1.36 -4.73
N LEU A 41 5.84 -0.82 -3.63
CA LEU A 41 5.59 -1.61 -2.43
C LEU A 41 4.51 -2.68 -2.65
N LEU A 42 3.38 -2.31 -3.25
CA LEU A 42 2.27 -3.24 -3.51
C LEU A 42 2.61 -4.30 -4.55
N SER A 43 3.30 -3.93 -5.63
CA SER A 43 3.75 -4.91 -6.63
C SER A 43 4.75 -5.91 -6.05
N ASN A 44 5.69 -5.45 -5.21
CA ASN A 44 6.59 -6.34 -4.49
C ASN A 44 5.82 -7.24 -3.52
N ALA A 45 4.91 -6.67 -2.72
CA ALA A 45 4.13 -7.44 -1.76
C ALA A 45 3.33 -8.55 -2.47
N LEU A 46 2.64 -8.24 -3.57
CA LEU A 46 1.90 -9.25 -4.34
C LEU A 46 2.83 -10.28 -5.00
N ARG A 47 3.99 -9.85 -5.50
CA ARG A 47 4.96 -10.76 -6.11
C ARG A 47 5.45 -11.82 -5.13
N TYR A 48 5.81 -11.40 -3.92
CA TYR A 48 6.52 -12.22 -2.94
C TYR A 48 5.62 -12.86 -1.87
N THR A 49 4.36 -12.45 -1.76
CA THR A 49 3.40 -13.09 -0.84
C THR A 49 2.93 -14.43 -1.44
N PRO A 50 3.02 -15.53 -0.68
CA PRO A 50 2.47 -16.83 -1.10
C PRO A 50 0.96 -16.80 -1.26
N GLU A 51 0.44 -17.71 -2.08
CA GLU A 51 -1.01 -17.92 -2.23
C GLU A 51 -1.69 -18.22 -0.88
N GLY A 52 -2.90 -17.70 -0.67
CA GLY A 52 -3.69 -17.89 0.55
C GLY A 52 -3.27 -17.02 1.73
N GLN A 53 -2.25 -16.16 1.58
CA GLN A 53 -1.79 -15.23 2.62
C GLN A 53 -2.42 -13.84 2.46
N ALA A 54 -2.04 -12.91 3.36
CA ALA A 54 -2.61 -11.56 3.37
C ALA A 54 -1.53 -10.47 3.33
N ILE A 55 -1.83 -9.39 2.62
CA ILE A 55 -1.06 -8.15 2.61
C ILE A 55 -1.89 -7.11 3.37
N THR A 56 -1.29 -6.48 4.39
CA THR A 56 -1.94 -5.40 5.14
C THR A 56 -1.22 -4.09 4.90
N VAL A 57 -1.94 -3.08 4.42
CA VAL A 57 -1.44 -1.71 4.32
C VAL A 57 -2.04 -0.89 5.44
N SER A 58 -1.17 -0.22 6.21
CA SER A 58 -1.60 0.64 7.31
C SER A 58 -1.07 2.05 7.14
N ILE A 59 -1.95 3.03 7.34
CA ILE A 59 -1.57 4.45 7.38
C ILE A 59 -1.76 4.93 8.81
N ARG A 60 -0.69 5.47 9.38
CA ARG A 60 -0.71 6.12 10.70
C ARG A 60 -0.02 7.47 10.57
N GLU A 61 -0.65 8.48 11.15
CA GLU A 61 0.01 9.75 11.40
C GLU A 61 1.07 9.52 12.48
N GLN A 62 2.29 9.99 12.23
CA GLN A 62 3.38 9.90 13.18
C GLN A 62 3.88 11.31 13.46
N GLU A 63 3.69 11.77 14.69
CA GLU A 63 4.24 13.04 15.19
C GLU A 63 5.73 12.88 15.48
N SER A 64 6.59 12.71 14.47
CA SER A 64 8.05 12.80 14.64
C SER A 64 8.77 12.80 13.29
N PHE A 65 9.11 13.97 12.78
CA PHE A 65 10.24 14.08 11.85
C PHE A 65 11.49 14.22 12.73
N LEU A 66 12.28 13.16 12.86
CA LEU A 66 13.57 13.24 13.55
C LEU A 66 14.51 14.06 12.65
N THR A 67 14.70 15.34 12.98
CA THR A 67 15.73 16.18 12.35
C THR A 67 17.07 15.83 12.99
N LEU A 68 17.99 15.28 12.19
CA LEU A 68 19.40 15.11 12.54
C LEU A 68 20.18 16.37 12.15
#